data_AF-A0A7D7QZ12-F1
#
_entry.id   AF-A0A7D7QZ12-F1
#
_cell.length_a   1.000
_cell.length_b   1.000
_cell.length_c   1.000
_cell.angle_alpha   90.00
_cell.angle_beta   90.00
_cell.angle_gamma   90.00
#
_symmetry.space_group_name_H-M   'P 1'
#
loop_
_entity.id
_entity.type
_entity.pdbx_description
1 polymer ?
#
loop_
_entity_poly.entity_id
_entity_poly.type
_entity_poly.pdbx_seq_one_letter_code
_entity_poly.pdbx_strand_id
1 'polypeptide(L)'
;MDSNLLFYSSKKEWSPYDEAAVLKMDYHKRAELARSINCEGLLVDLSLDQHPEVRKGVAANAATPLTTLKRLAEQDLCISVQEKARATLNDPSLHS
;
A
#
# COMPACT_ATOMS: atom_id res chain seq x y z
N MET A 1 5.93 -11.76 17.07
CA MET A 1 5.15 -11.51 15.83
C MET A 1 3.84 -10.89 16.25
N ASP A 2 3.52 -9.69 15.78
CA ASP A 2 2.26 -9.01 16.10
C ASP A 2 1.08 -9.78 15.50
N SER A 3 0.25 -10.41 16.33
CA SER A 3 -0.89 -11.23 15.90
C SER A 3 -1.89 -10.46 15.02
N ASN A 4 -1.98 -9.13 15.19
CA ASN A 4 -2.85 -8.28 14.39
C ASN A 4 -2.36 -8.14 12.93
N LEU A 5 -1.05 -8.15 12.69
CA LEU A 5 -0.48 -8.04 11.34
C LEU A 5 -0.83 -9.27 10.49
N LEU A 6 -0.73 -10.47 11.07
CA LEU A 6 -1.08 -11.73 10.40
C LEU A 6 -2.59 -11.85 10.14
N PHE A 7 -3.41 -11.28 11.02
CA PHE A 7 -4.86 -11.25 10.84
C PHE A 7 -5.26 -10.42 9.61
N TYR A 8 -4.72 -9.20 9.48
CA TYR A 8 -5.07 -8.32 8.37
C TYR A 8 -4.42 -8.73 7.03
N SER A 9 -3.22 -9.29 7.04
CA SER A 9 -2.53 -9.68 5.78
C SER A 9 -3.19 -10.88 5.07
N SER A 10 -3.89 -11.75 5.80
CA SER A 10 -4.57 -12.92 5.25
C SER A 10 -6.04 -12.68 4.88
N LYS A 11 -6.53 -11.46 5.10
CA LYS A 11 -7.94 -11.11 4.99
C LYS A 11 -8.33 -10.83 3.55
N LYS A 12 -9.42 -11.46 3.10
CA LYS A 12 -9.97 -11.30 1.74
C LYS A 12 -11.08 -10.25 1.66
N GLU A 13 -11.90 -10.14 2.71
CA GLU A 13 -13.02 -9.21 2.77
C GLU A 13 -12.77 -8.18 3.87
N TRP A 14 -12.81 -6.91 3.48
CA TRP A 14 -12.52 -5.77 4.33
C TRP A 14 -13.81 -5.03 4.66
N SER A 15 -14.04 -4.78 5.94
CA SER A 15 -15.09 -3.86 6.38
C SER A 15 -14.52 -2.46 6.60
N PRO A 16 -15.36 -1.41 6.60
CA PRO A 16 -14.91 -0.06 6.95
C PRO A 16 -14.26 0.03 8.34
N TYR A 17 -14.65 -0.86 9.27
CA TYR A 17 -14.03 -0.94 10.60
C TYR A 17 -12.60 -1.50 10.54
N ASP A 18 -12.35 -2.47 9.66
CA ASP A 18 -11.04 -3.06 9.45
C ASP A 18 -10.08 -2.03 8.83
N GLU A 19 -10.55 -1.31 7.82
CA GLU A 19 -9.80 -0.22 7.19
C GLU A 19 -9.46 0.87 8.21
N ALA A 20 -10.44 1.32 8.99
CA ALA A 20 -10.24 2.30 10.05
C ALA A 20 -9.29 1.80 11.15
N ALA A 21 -9.31 0.49 11.47
CA ALA A 21 -8.37 -0.10 12.42
C ALA A 21 -6.94 -0.05 11.89
N VAL A 22 -6.72 -0.39 10.61
CA VAL A 22 -5.41 -0.26 9.97
C VAL A 22 -4.95 1.19 9.95
N LEU A 23 -5.78 2.14 9.56
CA LEU A 23 -5.43 3.57 9.51
C LEU A 23 -4.98 4.13 10.88
N LYS A 24 -5.44 3.55 11.99
CA LYS A 24 -5.06 3.94 13.36
C LYS A 24 -3.79 3.26 13.88
N MET A 25 -3.21 2.32 13.15
CA MET A 25 -1.99 1.63 13.58
C MET A 25 -0.74 2.49 13.45
N ASP A 26 0.32 2.09 14.16
CA ASP A 26 1.67 2.61 13.95
C ASP A 26 2.07 2.51 12.47
N TYR A 27 2.75 3.54 11.99
CA TYR A 27 3.11 3.65 10.57
C TYR A 27 3.95 2.45 10.08
N HIS A 28 4.80 1.88 10.93
CA HIS A 28 5.55 0.66 10.60
C HIS A 28 4.64 -0.51 10.25
N LYS A 29 3.59 -0.73 11.06
CA LYS A 29 2.62 -1.82 10.84
C LYS A 29 1.80 -1.55 9.58
N ARG A 30 1.40 -0.29 9.36
CA ARG A 30 0.67 0.11 8.15
C ARG A 30 1.52 -0.07 6.90
N ALA A 31 2.81 0.25 6.95
CA ALA A 31 3.74 0.04 5.84
C ALA A 31 3.96 -1.44 5.52
N GLU A 32 4.03 -2.30 6.54
CA GLU A 32 4.13 -3.75 6.36
C GLU A 32 2.86 -4.32 5.71
N LEU A 33 1.68 -3.92 6.20
CA LEU A 33 0.40 -4.31 5.63
C LEU A 33 0.25 -3.82 4.18
N ALA A 34 0.56 -2.55 3.92
CA ALA A 34 0.43 -1.93 2.60
C ALA A 34 1.12 -2.72 1.49
N ARG A 35 2.17 -3.50 1.81
CA ARG A 35 2.90 -4.34 0.84
C ARG A 35 2.18 -5.63 0.44
N SER A 36 1.20 -6.09 1.22
CA SER A 36 0.64 -7.44 1.11
C SER A 36 -0.88 -7.50 1.05
N ILE A 37 -1.58 -6.48 1.53
CA ILE A 37 -3.04 -6.43 1.49
C ILE A 37 -3.56 -6.32 0.05
N ASN A 38 -4.78 -6.80 -0.17
CA ASN A 38 -5.46 -6.78 -1.47
C ASN A 38 -6.67 -5.84 -1.51
N CYS A 39 -6.84 -4.99 -0.49
CA CYS A 39 -7.91 -4.00 -0.43
C CYS A 39 -7.52 -2.76 -1.21
N GLU A 40 -7.98 -2.65 -2.45
CA GLU A 40 -7.66 -1.50 -3.32
C GLU A 40 -8.04 -0.15 -2.72
N GLY A 41 -9.24 -0.05 -2.12
CA GLY A 41 -9.70 1.19 -1.47
C GLY A 41 -8.75 1.66 -0.37
N LEU A 42 -8.37 0.75 0.53
CA LEU A 42 -7.41 1.05 1.58
C LEU A 42 -6.00 1.36 1.01
N LEU A 43 -5.59 0.73 -0.09
CA LEU A 43 -4.32 1.08 -0.76
C LEU A 43 -4.36 2.50 -1.34
N VAL A 44 -5.50 2.95 -1.86
CA VAL A 44 -5.70 4.34 -2.28
C VAL A 44 -5.55 5.28 -1.08
N ASP A 45 -6.18 4.98 0.05
CA ASP A 45 -6.05 5.83 1.25
C ASP A 45 -4.62 5.85 1.78
N LEU A 46 -3.97 4.70 1.90
CA LEU A 46 -2.58 4.58 2.36
C LEU A 46 -1.57 5.23 1.39
N SER A 47 -1.92 5.38 0.10
CA SER A 47 -1.08 6.11 -0.87
C SER A 47 -1.01 7.61 -0.62
N LEU A 48 -1.83 8.12 0.30
CA LEU A 48 -1.83 9.51 0.76
C LEU A 48 -1.27 9.65 2.18
N ASP A 49 -0.72 8.57 2.75
CA ASP A 49 -0.21 8.61 4.12
C ASP A 49 0.92 9.62 4.30
N GLN A 50 0.96 10.27 5.46
CA GLN A 50 2.03 11.22 5.76
C GLN A 50 3.43 10.58 5.76
N HIS A 51 3.55 9.29 6.12
CA HIS A 51 4.83 8.61 6.22
C HIS A 51 5.22 7.99 4.87
N PRO A 52 6.40 8.33 4.34
CA PRO A 52 6.87 7.79 3.06
C PRO A 52 7.07 6.27 3.10
N GLU A 53 7.34 5.67 4.26
CA GLU A 53 7.46 4.22 4.42
C GLU A 53 6.15 3.51 4.07
N VAL A 54 5.02 4.08 4.48
CA VAL A 54 3.68 3.54 4.17
C VAL A 54 3.41 3.65 2.69
N ARG A 55 3.62 4.83 2.10
CA ARG A 55 3.43 5.06 0.66
C ARG A 55 4.35 4.19 -0.19
N LYS A 56 5.59 3.95 0.26
CA LYS A 56 6.52 3.00 -0.37
C LYS A 56 6.03 1.56 -0.30
N GLY A 57 5.37 1.20 0.80
CA GLY A 57 4.68 -0.08 0.94
C GLY A 57 3.60 -0.26 -0.12
N VAL A 58 2.74 0.75 -0.29
CA VAL A 58 1.71 0.79 -1.34
C VAL A 58 2.34 0.72 -2.74
N ALA A 59 3.39 1.51 -2.99
CA ALA A 59 4.10 1.51 -4.25
C ALA A 59 4.74 0.15 -4.59
N ALA A 60 5.08 -0.66 -3.59
CA ALA A 60 5.66 -1.99 -3.75
C ALA A 60 4.61 -3.12 -3.88
N ASN A 61 3.32 -2.78 -3.84
CA ASN A 61 2.24 -3.75 -3.88
C ASN A 61 1.61 -3.81 -5.28
N ALA A 62 1.54 -5.01 -5.83
CA ALA A 62 0.96 -5.28 -7.15
C ALA A 62 -0.57 -5.13 -7.18
N ALA A 63 -1.25 -5.25 -6.03
CA ALA A 63 -2.68 -5.01 -5.92
C ALA A 63 -3.04 -3.51 -5.89
N THR A 64 -2.04 -2.61 -5.87
CA THR A 64 -2.30 -1.18 -5.90
C THR A 64 -2.84 -0.78 -7.28
N PRO A 65 -3.97 -0.04 -7.36
CA PRO A 65 -4.51 0.39 -8.64
C PRO A 65 -3.49 1.16 -9.50
N LEU A 66 -3.49 0.90 -10.81
CA LEU A 66 -2.54 1.51 -11.75
C LEU A 66 -2.56 3.05 -11.72
N THR A 67 -3.74 3.65 -11.54
CA THR A 67 -3.90 5.11 -11.42
C THR A 67 -3.17 5.65 -10.18
N THR A 68 -3.27 4.94 -9.06
CA THR A 68 -2.56 5.25 -7.82
C THR A 68 -1.06 5.08 -7.96
N LEU A 69 -0.60 3.98 -8.58
CA LEU A 69 0.82 3.76 -8.86
C LEU A 69 1.41 4.86 -9.76
N LYS A 70 0.70 5.27 -10.82
CA LYS A 70 1.12 6.39 -11.69
C LYS A 70 1.25 7.70 -10.91
N ARG A 71 0.25 8.02 -10.10
CA ARG A 71 0.29 9.20 -9.23
C ARG A 71 1.50 9.18 -8.28
N LEU A 72 1.77 8.03 -7.64
CA LEU A 72 2.94 7.87 -6.77
C LEU A 72 4.27 7.99 -7.54
N ALA A 73 4.33 7.46 -8.76
CA ALA A 73 5.50 7.52 -9.63
C ALA A 73 5.84 8.95 -10.10
N GLU A 74 4.84 9.79 -10.30
CA GLU A 74 5.00 11.12 -10.91
C GLU A 74 4.96 12.26 -9.89
N GLN A 75 4.18 12.13 -8.82
CA GLN A 75 3.78 13.24 -7.95
C GLN A 75 4.18 13.07 -6.48
N ASP A 76 4.68 11.90 -6.06
CA ASP A 76 5.12 11.72 -4.67
C ASP A 76 6.35 12.60 -4.35
N LEU A 77 6.44 13.15 -3.14
CA LEU A 77 7.57 13.97 -2.73
C LEU A 77 8.84 13.15 -2.44
N CYS A 78 8.69 11.86 -2.12
CA CYS A 78 9.81 10.99 -1.80
C CYS A 78 10.30 10.24 -3.05
N ILE A 79 11.55 10.51 -3.45
CA ILE A 79 12.19 9.86 -4.61
C ILE A 79 12.11 8.33 -4.50
N SER A 80 12.33 7.77 -3.30
CA SER A 80 12.31 6.31 -3.11
C SER A 80 10.92 5.69 -3.28
N VAL A 81 9.84 6.45 -3.02
CA VAL A 81 8.47 6.03 -3.30
C VAL A 81 8.22 6.06 -4.80
N GLN A 82 8.61 7.15 -5.45
CA GLN A 82 8.46 7.30 -6.89
C GLN A 82 9.19 6.20 -7.67
N GLU A 83 10.45 5.92 -7.33
CA GLU A 83 11.25 4.85 -7.96
C GLU A 83 10.63 3.49 -7.77
N LYS A 84 10.11 3.21 -6.56
CA LYS A 84 9.44 1.95 -6.28
C LYS A 84 8.16 1.83 -7.10
N ALA A 85 7.35 2.89 -7.19
CA ALA A 85 6.12 2.89 -7.98
C ALA A 85 6.41 2.69 -9.47
N ARG A 86 7.44 3.36 -10.02
CA ARG A 86 7.92 3.15 -11.40
C ARG A 86 8.38 1.72 -11.65
N ALA A 87 9.13 1.14 -10.71
CA ALA A 87 9.59 -0.24 -10.83
C ALA A 87 8.40 -1.22 -10.85
N THR A 88 7.43 -1.03 -9.95
CA THR A 88 6.21 -1.83 -9.91
C THR A 88 5.39 -1.67 -11.19
N LEU A 89 5.20 -0.44 -11.69
CA LEU A 89 4.53 -0.19 -12.97
C LEU A 89 5.20 -0.83 -14.18
N ASN A 90 6.51 -1.06 -14.13
CA ASN A 90 7.24 -1.72 -15.21
C ASN A 90 7.30 -3.25 -15.04
N ASP A 91 6.72 -3.79 -13.96
CA ASP A 91 6.68 -5.21 -13.71
C ASP A 91 5.74 -5.89 -14.73
N PRO A 92 6.24 -6.86 -15.52
CA PRO A 92 5.42 -7.57 -16.50
C PRO A 92 4.21 -8.31 -15.89
N SER A 93 4.29 -8.68 -14.61
CA SER A 93 3.21 -9.40 -13.90
C SER A 93 1.95 -8.55 -13.68
N LEU A 94 2.01 -7.23 -13.85
CA LEU A 94 0.84 -6.35 -13.79
C LEU A 94 0.05 -6.26 -15.11
N HIS A 95 0.61 -6.76 -16.21
CA HIS A 95 0.05 -6.61 -17.56
C HIS A 95 -0.42 -7.93 -18.19
N SER A 96 -0.36 -9.04 -17.43
CA SER A 96 -0.72 -10.38 -17.87
C SER A 96 -2.20 -10.70 -17.67
#